data_AF-A0A505IIU2-F1
#
_entry.id   AF-A0A505IIU2-F1
#
_cell.length_a   1.000
_cell.length_b   1.000
_cell.length_c   1.000
_cell.angle_alpha   90.00
_cell.angle_beta   90.00
_cell.angle_gamma   90.00
#
_symmetry.space_group_name_H-M   'P 1'
#
loop_
_entity.id
_entity.type
_entity.pdbx_description
1 polymer ?
#
loop_
_entity_poly.entity_id
_entity_poly.type
_entity_poly.pdbx_seq_one_letter_code
_entity_poly.pdbx_strand_id
1 'polypeptide(L)'
;MIKIYNTLTREKEVFQPLEEKKVKMYVCGPTVYNYIHIGNGRSTVSFDTVRRYFEYRGYTVDYLMNFTDVDDKIIRAAKELGTTAPEVAERFINAFNEDTAALNVKPATMNPRVMDHIEDIIAFIAALVEKGYAYPVNGDVYYRTRKFAHYGQLSDQSIDELEVGASQRTGEEQKIKEDPLDFALWKAAKGDEIAWESPWGAGRPGWHIECSVMATKHLGETIDIHGGGQDLTFPHHENEIAQSEAKTGKTFANYWMHNGYVTIGEDEEKMSKSLGNFVTVHEMVKKVDPQVLRFFLATTQYRRPIKYSETTLHEAQTNLQKLRTTYENAKFRLNSSHNQASDEEVNAPVLEEFEERFIKEMDDDFNAANGITVVYELAKWLNLASEDPETDLALLAAGLAKFSEWLTIFGIYFVSEELLDEEIEQLINERIAARKAKDFARSDQIRDELKEQGIILEDTPQGTRWRREA
;
A
#
# COMPACT_ATOMS: atom_id res chain seq x y z
N MET A 1 -20.69 -9.53 1.19
CA MET A 1 -20.52 -8.64 0.03
C MET A 1 -19.62 -7.51 0.46
N ILE A 2 -18.65 -7.12 -0.37
CA ILE A 2 -17.69 -6.07 -0.04
C ILE A 2 -18.45 -4.75 0.12
N LYS A 3 -18.20 -4.05 1.21
CA LYS A 3 -18.60 -2.68 1.44
C LYS A 3 -17.37 -1.79 1.45
N ILE A 4 -17.48 -0.58 0.90
CA ILE A 4 -16.40 0.40 0.87
C ILE A 4 -16.91 1.68 1.50
N TYR A 5 -16.14 2.27 2.41
CA TYR A 5 -16.43 3.64 2.82
C TYR A 5 -16.12 4.60 1.68
N ASN A 6 -17.14 5.23 1.13
CA ASN A 6 -16.99 6.16 0.02
C ASN A 6 -16.84 7.58 0.58
N THR A 7 -15.69 8.21 0.37
CA THR A 7 -15.44 9.57 0.87
C THR A 7 -16.45 10.58 0.34
N LEU A 8 -16.95 10.38 -0.88
CA LEU A 8 -17.92 11.28 -1.50
C LEU A 8 -19.27 11.32 -0.75
N THR A 9 -19.74 10.18 -0.26
CA THR A 9 -21.05 10.06 0.43
C THR A 9 -20.92 9.96 1.94
N ARG A 10 -19.72 9.68 2.45
CA ARG A 10 -19.39 9.51 3.87
C ARG A 10 -20.09 8.31 4.51
N GLU A 11 -20.43 7.31 3.71
CA GLU A 11 -21.09 6.09 4.15
C GLU A 11 -20.37 4.84 3.62
N LYS A 12 -20.63 3.68 4.26
CA LYS A 12 -20.20 2.38 3.73
C LYS A 12 -21.23 1.88 2.73
N GLU A 13 -20.83 1.82 1.46
CA GLU A 13 -21.68 1.40 0.36
C GLU A 13 -21.33 -0.01 -0.08
N VAL A 14 -22.31 -0.78 -0.56
CA VAL A 14 -22.04 -2.07 -1.19
C VAL A 14 -21.28 -1.82 -2.50
N PHE A 15 -20.13 -2.47 -2.66
CA PHE A 15 -19.34 -2.40 -3.88
C PHE A 15 -20.08 -3.05 -5.05
N GLN A 16 -20.26 -2.28 -6.13
CA GLN A 16 -20.85 -2.72 -7.39
C GLN A 16 -19.86 -2.38 -8.51
N PRO A 17 -19.22 -3.38 -9.12
CA PRO A 17 -18.28 -3.11 -10.20
C PRO A 17 -19.02 -2.68 -11.48
N LEU A 18 -18.36 -1.85 -12.29
CA LEU A 18 -18.80 -1.46 -13.63
C LEU A 18 -18.86 -2.65 -14.58
N GLU A 19 -17.95 -3.61 -14.42
CA GLU A 19 -17.88 -4.87 -15.16
C GLU A 19 -17.84 -6.04 -14.18
N GLU A 20 -18.69 -7.06 -14.38
CA GLU A 20 -18.75 -8.22 -13.49
C GLU A 20 -17.36 -8.84 -13.27
N LYS A 21 -16.98 -9.03 -12.01
CA LYS A 21 -15.69 -9.59 -11.56
C LYS A 21 -14.43 -8.82 -12.00
N LYS A 22 -14.56 -7.56 -12.43
CA LYS A 22 -13.41 -6.68 -12.67
C LYS A 22 -13.48 -5.42 -11.80
N VAL A 23 -12.32 -4.87 -11.47
CA VAL A 23 -12.19 -3.61 -10.72
C VAL A 23 -11.17 -2.71 -11.41
N LYS A 24 -11.62 -1.55 -11.89
CA LYS A 24 -10.77 -0.49 -12.43
C LYS A 24 -10.39 0.47 -11.31
N MET A 25 -9.15 0.37 -10.85
CA MET A 25 -8.67 1.06 -9.67
C MET A 25 -7.51 1.99 -10.02
N TYR A 26 -7.69 3.29 -9.82
CA TYR A 26 -6.63 4.28 -9.96
C TYR A 26 -6.22 4.79 -8.59
N VAL A 27 -4.92 4.79 -8.29
CA VAL A 27 -4.38 5.35 -7.03
C VAL A 27 -3.29 6.36 -7.36
N CYS A 28 -3.44 7.60 -6.89
CA CYS A 28 -2.44 8.64 -7.10
C CYS A 28 -1.07 8.23 -6.55
N GLY A 29 -0.07 8.20 -7.42
CA GLY A 29 1.29 7.80 -7.07
C GLY A 29 2.19 8.97 -6.64
N PRO A 30 3.50 8.72 -6.47
CA PRO A 30 4.41 9.70 -5.91
C PRO A 30 4.92 10.71 -6.95
N THR A 31 5.28 11.91 -6.47
CA THR A 31 6.20 12.80 -7.19
C THR A 31 7.62 12.28 -7.03
N VAL A 32 8.28 11.94 -8.13
CA VAL A 32 9.58 11.21 -8.13
C VAL A 32 10.79 12.13 -8.07
N TYR A 33 10.90 12.91 -6.98
CA TYR A 33 12.02 13.84 -6.75
C TYR A 33 12.92 13.46 -5.57
N ASN A 34 12.51 12.50 -4.74
CA ASN A 34 13.24 12.01 -3.57
C ASN A 34 12.66 10.64 -3.13
N TYR A 35 13.35 9.91 -2.24
CA TYR A 35 12.87 8.68 -1.63
C TYR A 35 11.51 8.86 -0.95
N ILE A 36 10.71 7.79 -0.92
CA ILE A 36 9.41 7.78 -0.24
C ILE A 36 9.59 7.68 1.28
N HIS A 37 8.71 8.36 2.01
CA HIS A 37 8.61 8.22 3.46
C HIS A 37 7.58 7.17 3.86
N ILE A 38 7.60 6.76 5.13
CA ILE A 38 6.66 5.76 5.67
C ILE A 38 5.20 6.15 5.41
N GLY A 39 4.86 7.44 5.47
CA GLY A 39 3.53 7.93 5.07
C GLY A 39 3.13 7.61 3.62
N ASN A 40 4.05 7.66 2.64
CA ASN A 40 3.78 7.21 1.28
C ASN A 40 3.67 5.68 1.24
N GLY A 41 4.56 4.98 1.95
CA GLY A 41 4.50 3.53 2.12
C GLY A 41 3.16 3.04 2.66
N ARG A 42 2.54 3.78 3.60
CA ARG A 42 1.18 3.50 4.12
C ARG A 42 0.15 3.46 3.01
N SER A 43 0.13 4.45 2.11
CA SER A 43 -0.79 4.49 0.99
C SER A 43 -0.60 3.25 0.11
N THR A 44 0.64 3.01 -0.34
CA THR A 44 0.97 1.88 -1.21
C THR A 44 0.59 0.53 -0.59
N VAL A 45 0.92 0.31 0.69
CA VAL A 45 0.60 -0.94 1.41
C VAL A 45 -0.92 -1.11 1.63
N SER A 46 -1.63 -0.02 1.93
CA SER A 46 -3.08 -0.07 2.14
C SER A 46 -3.80 -0.49 0.87
N PHE A 47 -3.48 0.14 -0.26
CA PHE A 47 -4.13 -0.17 -1.53
C PHE A 47 -3.68 -1.50 -2.13
N ASP A 48 -2.46 -1.96 -1.84
CA ASP A 48 -2.04 -3.33 -2.16
C ASP A 48 -2.83 -4.37 -1.33
N THR A 49 -3.10 -4.09 -0.05
CA THR A 49 -3.94 -4.97 0.79
C THR A 49 -5.39 -5.03 0.27
N VAL A 50 -5.94 -3.87 -0.14
CA VAL A 50 -7.26 -3.77 -0.79
C VAL A 50 -7.29 -4.60 -2.08
N ARG A 51 -6.30 -4.41 -2.96
CA ARG A 51 -6.16 -5.17 -4.22
C ARG A 51 -6.09 -6.67 -3.97
N ARG A 52 -5.21 -7.11 -3.06
CA ARG A 52 -5.03 -8.53 -2.74
C ARG A 52 -6.32 -9.15 -2.18
N TYR A 53 -7.10 -8.40 -1.39
CA TYR A 53 -8.39 -8.88 -0.91
C TYR A 53 -9.43 -9.00 -2.04
N PHE A 54 -9.49 -8.05 -2.97
CA PHE A 54 -10.33 -8.19 -4.17
C PHE A 54 -9.97 -9.44 -4.97
N GLU A 55 -8.67 -9.68 -5.19
CA GLU A 55 -8.18 -10.87 -5.89
C GLU A 55 -8.56 -12.16 -5.15
N TYR A 56 -8.43 -12.20 -3.82
CA TYR A 56 -8.91 -13.32 -2.98
C TYR A 56 -10.43 -13.56 -3.15
N ARG A 57 -11.20 -12.50 -3.40
CA ARG A 57 -12.65 -12.58 -3.65
C ARG A 57 -13.01 -12.88 -5.11
N GLY A 58 -12.02 -13.23 -5.92
CA GLY A 58 -12.16 -13.66 -7.30
C GLY A 58 -12.36 -12.53 -8.30
N TYR A 59 -11.93 -11.30 -7.96
CA TYR A 59 -11.92 -10.19 -8.90
C TYR A 59 -10.58 -10.12 -9.66
N THR A 60 -10.63 -9.69 -10.91
CA THR A 60 -9.45 -9.18 -11.62
C THR A 60 -9.34 -7.68 -11.39
N VAL A 61 -8.19 -7.19 -10.92
CA VAL A 61 -8.01 -5.77 -10.60
C VAL A 61 -7.04 -5.12 -11.58
N ASP A 62 -7.55 -4.18 -12.37
CA ASP A 62 -6.76 -3.27 -13.19
C ASP A 62 -6.29 -2.12 -12.30
N TYR A 63 -5.17 -2.34 -11.62
CA TYR A 63 -4.60 -1.39 -10.66
C TYR A 63 -3.57 -0.48 -11.34
N LEU A 64 -3.89 0.81 -11.45
CA LEU A 64 -3.01 1.84 -11.99
C LEU A 64 -2.53 2.78 -10.90
N MET A 65 -1.25 3.15 -10.98
CA MET A 65 -0.65 4.17 -10.12
C MET A 65 0.37 4.96 -10.93
N ASN A 66 0.14 6.24 -11.13
CA ASN A 66 1.01 7.07 -11.95
C ASN A 66 2.36 7.38 -11.27
N PHE A 67 3.30 7.86 -12.06
CA PHE A 67 4.45 8.61 -11.56
C PHE A 67 4.33 10.06 -12.01
N THR A 68 4.25 11.00 -11.07
CA THR A 68 4.41 12.42 -11.37
C THR A 68 5.89 12.71 -11.55
N ASP A 69 6.32 12.70 -12.81
CA ASP A 69 7.70 12.94 -13.23
C ASP A 69 7.92 14.31 -13.90
N VAL A 70 6.91 15.17 -13.87
CA VAL A 70 6.97 16.57 -14.29
C VAL A 70 6.40 17.44 -13.15
N ASP A 71 7.27 18.05 -12.35
CA ASP A 71 6.86 18.92 -11.23
C ASP A 71 7.98 19.92 -10.85
N ASP A 72 7.59 21.05 -10.25
CA ASP A 72 8.53 22.08 -9.79
C ASP A 72 9.57 21.52 -8.79
N LYS A 73 9.21 20.51 -7.98
CA LYS A 73 10.13 19.84 -7.05
C LYS A 73 11.20 19.02 -7.78
N ILE A 74 10.87 18.40 -8.90
CA ILE A 74 11.84 17.62 -9.70
C ILE A 74 12.83 18.58 -10.38
N ILE A 75 12.33 19.68 -10.93
CA ILE A 75 13.19 20.73 -11.52
C ILE A 75 14.16 21.29 -10.47
N ARG A 76 13.69 21.52 -9.25
CA ARG A 76 14.54 21.97 -8.14
C ARG A 76 15.58 20.93 -7.75
N ALA A 77 15.18 19.67 -7.57
CA ALA A 77 16.07 18.57 -7.23
C ALA A 77 17.15 18.37 -8.31
N ALA A 78 16.78 18.49 -9.59
CA ALA A 78 17.72 18.41 -10.71
C ALA A 78 18.80 19.49 -10.65
N LYS A 79 18.41 20.74 -10.35
CA LYS A 79 19.35 21.86 -10.14
C LYS A 79 20.27 21.61 -8.94
N GLU A 80 19.74 21.11 -7.82
CA GLU A 80 20.51 20.80 -6.61
C GLU A 80 21.51 19.65 -6.83
N LEU A 81 21.15 18.65 -7.64
CA LEU A 81 21.97 17.48 -7.95
C LEU A 81 22.92 17.67 -9.14
N GLY A 82 22.82 18.80 -9.87
CA GLY A 82 23.62 19.04 -11.07
C GLY A 82 23.34 18.05 -12.21
N THR A 83 22.09 17.61 -12.35
CA THR A 83 21.62 16.61 -13.34
C THR A 83 20.33 17.11 -14.01
N THR A 84 19.72 16.32 -14.91
CA THR A 84 18.47 16.70 -15.59
C THR A 84 17.23 16.19 -14.84
N ALA A 85 16.07 16.84 -15.06
CA ALA A 85 14.80 16.40 -14.46
C ALA A 85 14.41 14.95 -14.81
N PRO A 86 14.57 14.47 -16.07
CA PRO A 86 14.34 13.06 -16.40
C PRO A 86 15.26 12.09 -15.66
N GLU A 87 16.53 12.43 -15.45
CA GLU A 87 17.47 11.59 -14.69
C GLU A 87 17.09 11.51 -13.21
N VAL A 88 16.64 12.63 -12.61
CA VAL A 88 16.10 12.63 -11.24
C VAL A 88 14.87 11.73 -11.14
N ALA A 89 13.93 11.88 -12.06
CA ALA A 89 12.71 11.08 -12.08
C ALA A 89 13.03 9.59 -12.18
N GLU A 90 13.88 9.20 -13.13
CA GLU A 90 14.25 7.80 -13.34
C GLU A 90 14.95 7.20 -12.10
N ARG A 91 15.85 7.96 -11.48
CA ARG A 91 16.50 7.54 -10.23
C ARG A 91 15.49 7.23 -9.14
N PHE A 92 14.50 8.09 -8.94
CA PHE A 92 13.54 7.94 -7.84
C PHE A 92 12.36 7.03 -8.18
N ILE A 93 12.06 6.78 -9.46
CA ILE A 93 11.20 5.66 -9.88
C ILE A 93 11.85 4.34 -9.51
N ASN A 94 13.13 4.14 -9.82
CA ASN A 94 13.86 2.93 -9.45
C ASN A 94 13.91 2.74 -7.93
N ALA A 95 14.23 3.80 -7.18
CA ALA A 95 14.21 3.75 -5.71
C ALA A 95 12.80 3.43 -5.14
N PHE A 96 11.74 3.99 -5.73
CA PHE A 96 10.37 3.66 -5.33
C PHE A 96 10.06 2.17 -5.55
N ASN A 97 10.47 1.61 -6.70
CA ASN A 97 10.26 0.20 -7.02
C ASN A 97 11.05 -0.71 -6.06
N GLU A 98 12.30 -0.36 -5.72
CA GLU A 98 13.10 -1.08 -4.72
C GLU A 98 12.43 -1.05 -3.33
N ASP A 99 12.04 0.14 -2.87
CA ASP A 99 11.42 0.32 -1.55
C ASP A 99 10.08 -0.43 -1.43
N THR A 100 9.26 -0.40 -2.48
CA THR A 100 7.95 -1.09 -2.48
C THR A 100 8.07 -2.60 -2.68
N ALA A 101 9.05 -3.07 -3.46
CA ALA A 101 9.36 -4.49 -3.59
C ALA A 101 9.84 -5.07 -2.25
N ALA A 102 10.68 -4.33 -1.50
CA ALA A 102 11.08 -4.74 -0.14
C ALA A 102 9.87 -4.91 0.79
N LEU A 103 8.84 -4.07 0.65
CA LEU A 103 7.58 -4.19 1.39
C LEU A 103 6.59 -5.23 0.80
N ASN A 104 7.01 -6.04 -0.17
CA ASN A 104 6.18 -7.03 -0.85
C ASN A 104 4.87 -6.47 -1.43
N VAL A 105 4.93 -5.23 -1.94
CA VAL A 105 3.83 -4.64 -2.70
C VAL A 105 3.82 -5.28 -4.10
N LYS A 106 2.64 -5.69 -4.59
CA LYS A 106 2.54 -6.17 -5.98
C LYS A 106 2.79 -5.02 -6.95
N PRO A 107 3.58 -5.22 -8.02
CA PRO A 107 3.67 -4.24 -9.11
C PRO A 107 2.28 -3.86 -9.63
N ALA A 108 2.10 -2.58 -9.93
CA ALA A 108 0.85 -2.13 -10.55
C ALA A 108 0.65 -2.79 -11.92
N THR A 109 -0.61 -2.90 -12.36
CA THR A 109 -0.91 -3.35 -13.72
C THR A 109 -0.29 -2.40 -14.74
N MET A 110 -0.26 -1.10 -14.43
CA MET A 110 0.47 -0.09 -15.20
C MET A 110 0.87 1.10 -14.32
N ASN A 111 2.03 1.69 -14.62
CA ASN A 111 2.51 2.92 -14.01
C ASN A 111 2.67 4.03 -15.06
N PRO A 112 1.59 4.73 -15.46
CA PRO A 112 1.69 5.77 -16.48
C PRO A 112 2.50 6.96 -15.97
N ARG A 113 3.33 7.54 -16.84
CA ARG A 113 4.19 8.70 -16.53
C ARG A 113 3.63 9.97 -17.16
N VAL A 114 3.79 11.11 -16.51
CA VAL A 114 3.26 12.39 -17.02
C VAL A 114 3.93 12.77 -18.33
N MET A 115 5.25 12.61 -18.43
CA MET A 115 6.00 12.96 -19.63
C MET A 115 5.57 12.19 -20.89
N ASP A 116 4.98 11.00 -20.73
CA ASP A 116 4.48 10.17 -21.83
C ASP A 116 3.06 10.55 -22.28
N HIS A 117 2.39 11.48 -21.58
CA HIS A 117 0.98 11.84 -21.80
C HIS A 117 0.78 13.34 -22.07
N ILE A 118 1.84 14.08 -22.43
CA ILE A 118 1.76 15.53 -22.63
C ILE A 118 0.76 15.90 -23.74
N GLU A 119 0.75 15.18 -24.85
CA GLU A 119 -0.22 15.43 -25.94
C GLU A 119 -1.68 15.19 -25.48
N ASP A 120 -1.90 14.11 -24.71
CA ASP A 120 -3.22 13.81 -24.15
C ASP A 120 -3.66 14.91 -23.16
N ILE A 121 -2.73 15.43 -22.34
CA ILE A 121 -2.99 16.53 -21.41
C ILE A 121 -3.38 17.81 -22.18
N ILE A 122 -2.60 18.20 -23.20
CA ILE A 122 -2.89 19.38 -24.00
C ILE A 122 -4.28 19.26 -24.64
N ALA A 123 -4.62 18.09 -25.20
CA ALA A 123 -5.94 17.84 -25.78
C ALA A 123 -7.07 17.94 -24.74
N PHE A 124 -6.84 17.43 -23.53
CA PHE A 124 -7.80 17.50 -22.43
C PHE A 124 -8.06 18.95 -22.01
N ILE A 125 -6.99 19.75 -21.84
CA ILE A 125 -7.09 21.16 -21.48
C ILE A 125 -7.80 21.95 -22.59
N ALA A 126 -7.50 21.68 -23.86
CA ALA A 126 -8.18 22.32 -24.99
C ALA A 126 -9.70 22.06 -24.96
N ALA A 127 -10.13 20.83 -24.64
CA ALA A 127 -11.55 20.50 -24.49
C ALA A 127 -12.20 21.26 -23.32
N LEU A 128 -11.49 21.45 -22.20
CA LEU A 128 -11.99 22.26 -21.08
C LEU A 128 -12.12 23.74 -21.44
N VAL A 129 -11.16 24.28 -22.22
CA VAL A 129 -11.23 25.66 -22.73
C VAL A 129 -12.42 25.83 -23.67
N GLU A 130 -12.62 24.92 -24.62
CA GLU A 130 -13.76 24.94 -25.56
C GLU A 130 -15.11 24.92 -24.83
N LYS A 131 -15.24 24.10 -23.79
CA LYS A 131 -16.43 24.04 -22.92
C LYS A 131 -16.53 25.23 -21.96
N GLY A 132 -15.52 26.11 -21.94
CA GLY A 132 -15.41 27.29 -21.10
C GLY A 132 -15.19 26.99 -19.62
N TYR A 133 -14.77 25.78 -19.25
CA TYR A 133 -14.33 25.43 -17.90
C TYR A 133 -12.88 25.83 -17.63
N ALA A 134 -12.14 26.23 -18.67
CA ALA A 134 -10.78 26.74 -18.53
C ALA A 134 -10.57 28.01 -19.36
N TYR A 135 -9.51 28.75 -19.04
CA TYR A 135 -9.12 29.95 -19.77
C TYR A 135 -7.60 30.16 -19.84
N PRO A 136 -7.08 30.54 -21.00
CA PRO A 136 -5.69 30.93 -21.14
C PRO A 136 -5.47 32.38 -20.71
N VAL A 137 -4.35 32.65 -20.04
CA VAL A 137 -3.90 33.99 -19.68
C VAL A 137 -2.38 33.99 -19.58
N ASN A 138 -1.71 34.88 -20.32
CA ASN A 138 -0.24 35.04 -20.31
C ASN A 138 0.57 33.75 -20.50
N GLY A 139 0.03 32.77 -21.24
CA GLY A 139 0.65 31.47 -21.49
C GLY A 139 0.31 30.38 -20.46
N ASP A 140 -0.24 30.76 -19.31
CA ASP A 140 -0.87 29.83 -18.37
C ASP A 140 -2.29 29.47 -18.82
N VAL A 141 -2.80 28.34 -18.35
CA VAL A 141 -4.22 27.98 -18.46
C VAL A 141 -4.75 27.60 -17.09
N TYR A 142 -5.83 28.25 -16.66
CA TYR A 142 -6.49 28.00 -15.38
C TYR A 142 -7.86 27.37 -15.56
N TYR A 143 -8.27 26.55 -14.61
CA TYR A 143 -9.63 26.02 -14.49
C TYR A 143 -10.51 27.02 -13.74
N ARG A 144 -11.74 27.24 -14.23
CA ARG A 144 -12.78 28.07 -13.59
C ARG A 144 -13.52 27.28 -12.53
N THR A 145 -13.06 27.34 -11.29
CA THR A 145 -13.57 26.51 -10.19
C THR A 145 -15.07 26.71 -9.97
N ARG A 146 -15.54 27.96 -9.95
CA ARG A 146 -16.97 28.29 -9.74
C ARG A 146 -17.91 27.83 -10.84
N LYS A 147 -17.40 27.46 -12.02
CA LYS A 147 -18.24 26.93 -13.10
C LYS A 147 -18.67 25.48 -12.82
N PHE A 148 -17.94 24.76 -11.96
CA PHE A 148 -18.31 23.43 -11.52
C PHE A 148 -19.23 23.51 -10.31
N ALA A 149 -20.52 23.23 -10.52
CA ALA A 149 -21.58 23.51 -9.53
C ALA A 149 -21.42 22.76 -8.20
N HIS A 150 -20.74 21.61 -8.21
CA HIS A 150 -20.59 20.73 -7.04
C HIS A 150 -19.15 20.72 -6.51
N TYR A 151 -18.34 21.74 -6.81
CA TYR A 151 -16.97 21.82 -6.31
C TYR A 151 -16.93 21.89 -4.78
N GLY A 152 -16.13 21.03 -4.15
CA GLY A 152 -16.02 20.90 -2.69
C GLY A 152 -16.80 19.72 -2.11
N GLN A 153 -17.58 19.01 -2.93
CA GLN A 153 -18.43 17.90 -2.48
C GLN A 153 -17.64 16.72 -1.90
N LEU A 154 -16.44 16.42 -2.42
CA LEU A 154 -15.63 15.30 -1.94
C LEU A 154 -15.04 15.62 -0.57
N SER A 155 -14.53 16.84 -0.42
CA SER A 155 -13.85 17.32 0.77
C SER A 155 -14.77 17.81 1.89
N ASP A 156 -16.07 17.92 1.64
CA ASP A 156 -17.07 18.50 2.55
C ASP A 156 -16.80 19.97 2.89
N GLN A 157 -16.22 20.71 1.94
CA GLN A 157 -15.87 22.12 2.13
C GLN A 157 -16.76 23.00 1.26
N SER A 158 -17.33 24.04 1.86
CA SER A 158 -18.08 25.02 1.08
C SER A 158 -17.13 25.88 0.24
N ILE A 159 -17.58 26.29 -0.95
CA ILE A 159 -16.81 27.19 -1.82
C ILE A 159 -16.45 28.50 -1.09
N ASP A 160 -17.34 29.00 -0.23
CA ASP A 160 -17.14 30.24 0.53
C ASP A 160 -16.00 30.11 1.56
N GLU A 161 -15.89 28.99 2.27
CA GLU A 161 -14.77 28.71 3.19
C GLU A 161 -13.44 28.61 2.44
N LEU A 162 -13.46 27.93 1.28
CA LEU A 162 -12.29 27.80 0.42
C LEU A 162 -11.80 29.16 -0.08
N GLU A 163 -12.73 30.07 -0.44
CA GLU A 163 -12.41 31.41 -0.93
C GLU A 163 -11.70 32.25 0.13
N VAL A 164 -12.14 32.17 1.39
CA VAL A 164 -11.47 32.88 2.50
C VAL A 164 -10.02 32.44 2.62
N GLY A 165 -9.73 31.14 2.51
CA GLY A 165 -8.36 30.63 2.55
C GLY A 165 -7.54 30.97 1.30
N ALA A 166 -8.17 30.96 0.12
CA ALA A 166 -7.49 31.24 -1.15
C ALA A 166 -7.15 32.73 -1.32
N SER A 167 -8.06 33.62 -0.89
CA SER A 167 -7.90 35.08 -0.98
C SER A 167 -6.77 35.63 -0.10
N GLN A 168 -6.37 34.90 0.95
CA GLN A 168 -5.21 35.25 1.79
C GLN A 168 -3.86 34.96 1.13
N ARG A 169 -3.83 34.23 0.01
CA ARG A 169 -2.58 33.88 -0.67
C ARG A 169 -2.03 35.07 -1.44
N THR A 170 -0.80 35.46 -1.13
CA THR A 170 -0.08 36.53 -1.84
C THR A 170 0.89 35.94 -2.86
N GLY A 171 0.66 36.17 -4.16
CA GLY A 171 1.56 35.73 -5.23
C GLY A 171 1.21 36.35 -6.57
N GLU A 172 2.16 36.39 -7.51
CA GLU A 172 1.92 36.94 -8.86
C GLU A 172 0.86 36.13 -9.62
N GLU A 173 0.84 34.80 -9.43
CA GLU A 173 -0.19 33.91 -10.01
C GLU A 173 -1.61 34.28 -9.55
N GLN A 174 -1.78 34.81 -8.34
CA GLN A 174 -3.12 35.20 -7.87
C GLN A 174 -3.66 36.45 -8.55
N LYS A 175 -2.78 37.30 -9.10
CA LYS A 175 -3.19 38.55 -9.77
C LYS A 175 -3.74 38.33 -11.18
N ILE A 176 -3.45 37.17 -11.78
CA ILE A 176 -3.84 36.85 -13.16
C ILE A 176 -5.05 35.92 -13.24
N LYS A 177 -5.53 35.42 -12.10
CA LYS A 177 -6.72 34.56 -12.06
C LYS A 177 -8.00 35.38 -12.11
N GLU A 178 -9.04 34.82 -12.72
CA GLU A 178 -10.39 35.37 -12.69
C GLU A 178 -11.00 35.21 -11.28
N ASP A 179 -10.69 34.09 -10.60
CA ASP A 179 -11.10 33.81 -9.22
C ASP A 179 -9.93 33.25 -8.37
N PRO A 180 -9.79 33.60 -7.07
CA PRO A 180 -8.74 33.06 -6.20
C PRO A 180 -8.69 31.52 -6.09
N LEU A 181 -9.84 30.86 -6.30
CA LEU A 181 -10.00 29.40 -6.28
C LEU A 181 -9.55 28.72 -7.57
N ASP A 182 -9.36 29.47 -8.65
CA ASP A 182 -8.94 28.89 -9.92
C ASP A 182 -7.55 28.27 -9.80
N PHE A 183 -7.36 27.10 -10.40
CA PHE A 183 -6.12 26.33 -10.31
C PHE A 183 -5.53 26.08 -11.69
N ALA A 184 -4.19 26.00 -11.74
CA ALA A 184 -3.48 25.85 -12.99
C ALA A 184 -3.69 24.45 -13.59
N LEU A 185 -4.03 24.42 -14.87
CA LEU A 185 -4.03 23.23 -15.73
C LEU A 185 -2.74 23.16 -16.56
N TRP A 186 -2.25 24.31 -17.01
CA TRP A 186 -1.00 24.48 -17.72
C TRP A 186 -0.26 25.68 -17.17
N LYS A 187 1.05 25.55 -16.97
CA LYS A 187 1.93 26.61 -16.49
C LYS A 187 2.94 26.98 -17.58
N ALA A 188 3.03 28.26 -17.92
CA ALA A 188 4.06 28.77 -18.82
C ALA A 188 5.47 28.49 -18.28
N ALA A 189 6.38 28.12 -19.17
CA ALA A 189 7.77 27.84 -18.80
C ALA A 189 8.49 29.12 -18.35
N LYS A 190 9.40 28.99 -17.38
CA LYS A 190 10.23 30.08 -16.87
C LYS A 190 11.70 29.78 -17.17
N GLY A 191 12.33 30.60 -18.02
CA GLY A 191 13.74 30.41 -18.39
C GLY A 191 13.99 29.04 -19.03
N ASP A 192 15.07 28.37 -18.64
CA ASP A 192 15.54 27.11 -19.23
C ASP A 192 14.94 25.85 -18.55
N GLU A 193 13.75 25.96 -17.97
CA GLU A 193 13.05 24.82 -17.39
C GLU A 193 12.55 23.85 -18.45
N ILE A 194 12.39 22.57 -18.08
CA ILE A 194 11.77 21.57 -18.97
C ILE A 194 10.36 22.02 -19.36
N ALA A 195 10.08 21.99 -20.66
CA ALA A 195 8.85 22.51 -21.23
C ALA A 195 8.50 21.80 -22.54
N TRP A 196 7.22 21.86 -22.89
CA TRP A 196 6.65 21.33 -24.13
C TRP A 196 5.88 22.41 -24.85
N GLU A 197 5.90 22.36 -26.19
CA GLU A 197 5.10 23.24 -27.02
C GLU A 197 3.60 22.95 -26.86
N SER A 198 2.79 24.00 -26.80
CA SER A 198 1.34 23.91 -26.69
C SER A 198 0.66 25.07 -27.43
N PRO A 199 -0.67 25.01 -27.65
CA PRO A 199 -1.42 26.14 -28.23
C PRO A 199 -1.33 27.43 -27.41
N TRP A 200 -0.89 27.37 -26.15
CA TRP A 200 -0.73 28.50 -25.25
C TRP A 200 0.74 28.92 -25.07
N GLY A 201 1.65 28.32 -25.84
CA GLY A 201 3.10 28.52 -25.73
C GLY A 201 3.79 27.42 -24.91
N ALA A 202 5.12 27.51 -24.84
CA ALA A 202 5.95 26.54 -24.13
C ALA A 202 5.61 26.52 -22.62
N GLY A 203 5.36 25.33 -22.08
CA GLY A 203 5.00 25.17 -20.67
C GLY A 203 4.98 23.73 -20.20
N ARG A 204 4.30 23.49 -19.07
CA ARG A 204 4.19 22.19 -18.41
C ARG A 204 2.80 22.03 -17.77
N PRO A 205 2.34 20.79 -17.56
CA PRO A 205 1.08 20.55 -16.86
C PRO A 205 1.09 21.08 -15.42
N GLY A 206 -0.09 21.45 -14.92
CA GLY A 206 -0.33 21.60 -13.49
C GLY A 206 -0.63 20.25 -12.84
N TRP A 207 -0.22 20.07 -11.58
CA TRP A 207 -0.25 18.78 -10.87
C TRP A 207 -1.55 17.97 -11.00
N HIS A 208 -2.71 18.62 -10.98
CA HIS A 208 -4.01 17.94 -10.96
C HIS A 208 -4.41 17.30 -12.31
N ILE A 209 -4.07 17.93 -13.45
CA ILE A 209 -4.58 17.50 -14.76
C ILE A 209 -4.01 16.14 -15.19
N GLU A 210 -2.85 15.80 -14.66
CA GLU A 210 -2.10 14.58 -14.93
C GLU A 210 -2.97 13.34 -14.65
N CYS A 211 -3.51 13.25 -13.43
CA CYS A 211 -4.26 12.09 -12.97
C CYS A 211 -5.60 11.95 -13.69
N SER A 212 -6.33 13.05 -13.90
CA SER A 212 -7.55 13.07 -14.72
C SER A 212 -7.32 12.50 -16.12
N VAL A 213 -6.21 12.89 -16.76
CA VAL A 213 -5.88 12.44 -18.12
C VAL A 213 -5.49 10.97 -18.12
N MET A 214 -4.53 10.56 -17.28
CA MET A 214 -4.03 9.19 -17.26
C MET A 214 -5.10 8.18 -16.83
N ALA A 215 -5.90 8.50 -15.81
CA ALA A 215 -6.99 7.64 -15.37
C ALA A 215 -8.03 7.45 -16.49
N THR A 216 -8.50 8.55 -17.11
CA THR A 216 -9.52 8.44 -18.16
C THR A 216 -9.01 7.80 -19.45
N LYS A 217 -7.73 8.00 -19.78
CA LYS A 217 -7.07 7.38 -20.95
C LYS A 217 -7.02 5.86 -20.85
N HIS A 218 -6.64 5.34 -19.68
CA HIS A 218 -6.31 3.92 -19.52
C HIS A 218 -7.46 3.08 -18.96
N LEU A 219 -8.32 3.65 -18.11
CA LEU A 219 -9.42 2.93 -17.47
C LEU A 219 -10.80 3.30 -18.03
N GLY A 220 -10.91 4.44 -18.71
CA GLY A 220 -12.15 4.97 -19.27
C GLY A 220 -12.73 6.14 -18.48
N GLU A 221 -13.81 6.72 -18.98
CA GLU A 221 -14.39 7.97 -18.46
C GLU A 221 -15.01 7.86 -17.06
N THR A 222 -15.38 6.64 -16.65
CA THR A 222 -15.85 6.31 -15.31
C THR A 222 -15.08 5.09 -14.82
N ILE A 223 -14.51 5.17 -13.62
CA ILE A 223 -13.76 4.08 -12.97
C ILE A 223 -14.49 3.58 -11.72
N ASP A 224 -14.14 2.38 -11.26
CA ASP A 224 -14.72 1.81 -10.04
C ASP A 224 -14.22 2.56 -8.82
N ILE A 225 -12.90 2.58 -8.62
CA ILE A 225 -12.27 3.07 -7.39
C ILE A 225 -11.19 4.08 -7.73
N HIS A 226 -11.24 5.25 -7.07
CA HIS A 226 -10.15 6.20 -7.03
C HIS A 226 -9.58 6.29 -5.60
N GLY A 227 -8.27 6.10 -5.45
CA GLY A 227 -7.60 6.01 -4.15
C GLY A 227 -6.47 7.03 -3.95
N GLY A 228 -6.19 7.37 -2.69
CA GLY A 228 -5.00 8.13 -2.31
C GLY A 228 -4.89 8.39 -0.81
N GLY A 229 -3.90 9.18 -0.40
CA GLY A 229 -3.81 9.67 0.98
C GLY A 229 -4.93 10.66 1.29
N GLN A 230 -5.35 10.76 2.56
CA GLN A 230 -6.39 11.70 2.98
C GLN A 230 -6.08 13.18 2.63
N ASP A 231 -4.80 13.56 2.53
CA ASP A 231 -4.39 14.88 2.04
C ASP A 231 -4.60 15.12 0.55
N LEU A 232 -4.88 14.07 -0.23
CA LEU A 232 -5.25 14.22 -1.63
C LEU A 232 -6.74 14.51 -1.82
N THR A 233 -7.58 14.27 -0.81
CA THR A 233 -9.03 14.61 -0.85
C THR A 233 -9.22 16.06 -1.32
N PHE A 234 -8.45 16.99 -0.75
CA PHE A 234 -8.41 18.39 -1.19
C PHE A 234 -6.97 18.93 -1.20
N PRO A 235 -6.56 19.68 -2.24
CA PRO A 235 -7.35 20.04 -3.42
C PRO A 235 -7.29 18.99 -4.55
N HIS A 236 -6.46 17.95 -4.44
CA HIS A 236 -6.05 17.16 -5.59
C HIS A 236 -7.22 16.40 -6.25
N HIS A 237 -7.85 15.48 -5.53
CA HIS A 237 -8.96 14.68 -6.02
C HIS A 237 -10.22 15.51 -6.31
N GLU A 238 -10.48 16.56 -5.53
CA GLU A 238 -11.56 17.53 -5.83
C GLU A 238 -11.37 18.18 -7.21
N ASN A 239 -10.13 18.57 -7.54
CA ASN A 239 -9.79 19.13 -8.84
C ASN A 239 -9.91 18.09 -9.95
N GLU A 240 -9.55 16.83 -9.69
CA GLU A 240 -9.68 15.75 -10.68
C GLU A 240 -11.14 15.45 -11.04
N ILE A 241 -12.03 15.44 -10.05
CA ILE A 241 -13.48 15.36 -10.27
C ILE A 241 -13.91 16.52 -11.18
N ALA A 242 -13.58 17.76 -10.79
CA ALA A 242 -13.98 18.94 -11.54
C ALA A 242 -13.49 18.92 -12.99
N GLN A 243 -12.25 18.49 -13.23
CA GLN A 243 -11.68 18.37 -14.57
C GLN A 243 -12.33 17.24 -15.38
N SER A 244 -12.43 16.05 -14.81
CA SER A 244 -12.89 14.83 -15.48
C SER A 244 -14.37 14.89 -15.80
N GLU A 245 -15.20 15.31 -14.85
CA GLU A 245 -16.65 15.40 -15.05
C GLU A 245 -17.01 16.57 -15.97
N ALA A 246 -16.29 17.69 -15.92
CA ALA A 246 -16.50 18.79 -16.87
C ALA A 246 -16.14 18.39 -18.32
N LYS A 247 -15.07 17.61 -18.51
CA LYS A 247 -14.69 17.12 -19.83
C LYS A 247 -15.64 16.04 -20.33
N THR A 248 -16.05 15.08 -19.51
CA THR A 248 -16.77 13.88 -19.98
C THR A 248 -18.30 14.02 -19.85
N GLY A 249 -18.79 14.83 -18.92
CA GLY A 249 -20.20 14.88 -18.54
C GLY A 249 -20.68 13.64 -17.78
N LYS A 250 -19.75 12.80 -17.30
CA LYS A 250 -20.03 11.55 -16.56
C LYS A 250 -19.40 11.62 -15.18
N THR A 251 -19.89 10.80 -14.25
CA THR A 251 -19.24 10.55 -12.97
C THR A 251 -17.83 10.01 -13.19
N PHE A 252 -16.83 10.59 -12.52
CA PHE A 252 -15.44 10.18 -12.72
C PHE A 252 -15.12 8.84 -12.04
N ALA A 253 -15.45 8.70 -10.76
CA ALA A 253 -15.23 7.47 -9.99
C ALA A 253 -16.42 7.17 -9.09
N ASN A 254 -16.82 5.90 -9.01
CA ASN A 254 -17.96 5.48 -8.17
C ASN A 254 -17.59 5.50 -6.68
N TYR A 255 -16.38 5.05 -6.33
CA TYR A 255 -15.91 4.95 -4.95
C TYR A 255 -14.60 5.70 -4.74
N TRP A 256 -14.59 6.64 -3.79
CA TRP A 256 -13.40 7.37 -3.37
C TRP A 256 -12.84 6.82 -2.06
N MET A 257 -11.62 6.29 -2.08
CA MET A 257 -10.98 5.69 -0.92
C MET A 257 -9.77 6.51 -0.46
N HIS A 258 -9.73 6.87 0.82
CA HIS A 258 -8.63 7.67 1.37
C HIS A 258 -8.01 7.04 2.61
N ASN A 259 -6.70 6.75 2.58
CA ASN A 259 -6.00 6.22 3.75
C ASN A 259 -5.63 7.34 4.75
N GLY A 260 -5.66 7.01 6.04
CA GLY A 260 -5.28 7.91 7.12
C GLY A 260 -3.77 8.18 7.16
N TYR A 261 -3.40 9.23 7.89
CA TYR A 261 -2.01 9.67 8.02
C TYR A 261 -1.13 8.69 8.81
N VAL A 262 0.18 8.82 8.61
CA VAL A 262 1.17 8.35 9.58
C VAL A 262 1.59 9.54 10.43
N THR A 263 1.50 9.40 11.74
CA THR A 263 1.88 10.43 12.72
C THR A 263 3.16 10.04 13.46
N ILE A 264 3.92 11.01 13.95
CA ILE A 264 5.19 10.82 14.67
C ILE A 264 5.23 11.73 15.91
N GLY A 265 5.94 11.29 16.95
CA GLY A 265 6.13 12.06 18.18
C GLY A 265 5.02 11.87 19.22
N GLU A 266 5.20 12.51 20.38
CA GLU A 266 4.23 12.47 21.48
C GLU A 266 2.93 13.20 21.14
N ASP A 267 3.04 14.31 20.41
CA ASP A 267 1.92 15.15 19.95
C ASP A 267 1.22 14.62 18.68
N GLU A 268 1.61 13.44 18.18
CA GLU A 268 1.04 12.79 16.99
C GLU A 268 1.01 13.69 15.75
N GLU A 269 2.08 14.46 15.55
CA GLU A 269 2.22 15.32 14.38
C GLU A 269 2.26 14.48 13.09
N LYS A 270 1.64 14.99 12.01
CA LYS A 270 1.70 14.34 10.70
C LYS A 270 3.16 14.20 10.24
N MET A 271 3.55 13.01 9.81
CA MET A 271 4.83 12.80 9.15
C MET A 271 4.82 13.47 7.77
N SER A 272 5.71 14.43 7.55
CA SER A 272 5.82 15.10 6.25
C SER A 272 7.22 15.67 5.99
N LYS A 273 7.59 15.75 4.70
CA LYS A 273 8.86 16.39 4.29
C LYS A 273 8.92 17.87 4.69
N SER A 274 7.79 18.59 4.67
CA SER A 274 7.71 20.01 5.05
C SER A 274 8.02 20.27 6.52
N LEU A 275 7.72 19.32 7.41
CA LEU A 275 8.02 19.43 8.84
C LEU A 275 9.41 18.88 9.21
N GLY A 276 10.14 18.29 8.25
CA GLY A 276 11.46 17.70 8.49
C GLY A 276 11.46 16.46 9.41
N ASN A 277 10.29 15.96 9.82
CA ASN A 277 10.11 14.89 10.79
C ASN A 277 9.90 13.50 10.13
N PHE A 278 10.34 13.31 8.90
CA PHE A 278 10.06 12.10 8.13
C PHE A 278 11.17 11.07 8.20
N VAL A 279 10.76 9.80 8.15
CA VAL A 279 11.66 8.66 8.00
C VAL A 279 11.37 8.01 6.65
N THR A 280 12.41 7.71 5.87
CA THR A 280 12.27 7.08 4.56
C THR A 280 12.07 5.57 4.67
N VAL A 281 11.29 4.99 3.75
CA VAL A 281 11.20 3.53 3.64
C VAL A 281 12.58 2.96 3.33
N HIS A 282 13.30 3.59 2.39
CA HIS A 282 14.67 3.26 2.02
C HIS A 282 15.64 3.07 3.19
N GLU A 283 15.57 3.92 4.22
CA GLU A 283 16.43 3.78 5.40
C GLU A 283 15.90 2.78 6.43
N MET A 284 14.57 2.60 6.50
CA MET A 284 13.96 1.67 7.44
C MET A 284 14.19 0.22 7.07
N VAL A 285 14.06 -0.13 5.78
CA VAL A 285 14.24 -1.51 5.32
C VAL A 285 15.68 -2.01 5.46
N LYS A 286 16.64 -1.10 5.68
CA LYS A 286 18.04 -1.43 6.03
C LYS A 286 18.24 -1.73 7.52
N LYS A 287 17.32 -1.31 8.38
CA LYS A 287 17.43 -1.37 9.85
C LYS A 287 16.47 -2.36 10.48
N VAL A 288 15.34 -2.63 9.83
CA VAL A 288 14.26 -3.48 10.32
C VAL A 288 13.87 -4.44 9.19
N ASP A 289 13.53 -5.68 9.54
CA ASP A 289 12.96 -6.64 8.59
C ASP A 289 11.78 -5.98 7.83
N PRO A 290 11.84 -5.88 6.49
CA PRO A 290 10.78 -5.27 5.70
C PRO A 290 9.39 -5.87 5.94
N GLN A 291 9.30 -7.15 6.31
CA GLN A 291 8.02 -7.79 6.66
C GLN A 291 7.42 -7.22 7.95
N VAL A 292 8.23 -6.75 8.91
CA VAL A 292 7.74 -6.06 10.12
C VAL A 292 7.12 -4.72 9.75
N LEU A 293 7.80 -3.94 8.89
CA LEU A 293 7.27 -2.66 8.41
C LEU A 293 6.01 -2.87 7.57
N ARG A 294 5.99 -3.90 6.72
CA ARG A 294 4.79 -4.31 5.96
C ARG A 294 3.65 -4.69 6.90
N PHE A 295 3.90 -5.54 7.89
CA PHE A 295 2.91 -5.98 8.87
C PHE A 295 2.30 -4.80 9.62
N PHE A 296 3.15 -3.90 10.13
CA PHE A 296 2.74 -2.68 10.82
C PHE A 296 1.77 -1.83 9.99
N LEU A 297 2.09 -1.61 8.71
CA LEU A 297 1.28 -0.78 7.82
C LEU A 297 0.00 -1.47 7.35
N ALA A 298 0.04 -2.78 7.11
CA ALA A 298 -1.06 -3.55 6.51
C ALA A 298 -2.15 -3.97 7.51
N THR A 299 -1.84 -4.06 8.80
CA THR A 299 -2.75 -4.65 9.81
C THR A 299 -3.56 -3.64 10.62
N THR A 300 -3.43 -2.34 10.31
CA THR A 300 -4.29 -1.30 10.87
C THR A 300 -5.35 -0.91 9.85
N GLN A 301 -6.57 -0.62 10.30
CA GLN A 301 -7.62 -0.13 9.41
C GLN A 301 -7.14 1.09 8.60
N TYR A 302 -7.19 1.01 7.26
CA TYR A 302 -6.48 1.91 6.36
C TYR A 302 -6.87 3.39 6.53
N ARG A 303 -8.14 3.66 6.87
CA ARG A 303 -8.65 5.04 7.11
C ARG A 303 -8.20 5.63 8.44
N ARG A 304 -7.72 4.81 9.38
CA ARG A 304 -7.28 5.31 10.69
C ARG A 304 -5.84 5.80 10.63
N PRO A 305 -5.53 6.93 11.30
CA PRO A 305 -4.15 7.32 11.53
C PRO A 305 -3.36 6.19 12.18
N ILE A 306 -2.11 6.00 11.77
CA ILE A 306 -1.15 5.13 12.46
C ILE A 306 -0.10 6.00 13.11
N LYS A 307 0.12 5.79 14.41
CA LYS A 307 1.25 6.35 15.12
C LYS A 307 2.50 5.53 14.84
N TYR A 308 3.54 6.19 14.33
CA TYR A 308 4.88 5.64 14.18
C TYR A 308 5.72 5.94 15.42
N SER A 309 6.20 4.88 16.07
CA SER A 309 7.22 4.91 17.12
C SER A 309 8.01 3.60 17.14
N GLU A 310 9.19 3.61 17.76
CA GLU A 310 9.97 2.38 18.00
C GLU A 310 9.15 1.34 18.76
N THR A 311 8.36 1.76 19.75
CA THR A 311 7.46 0.88 20.51
C THR A 311 6.45 0.17 19.60
N THR A 312 5.74 0.93 18.75
CA THR A 312 4.73 0.33 17.85
C THR A 312 5.35 -0.59 16.79
N LEU A 313 6.58 -0.31 16.34
CA LEU A 313 7.32 -1.21 15.46
C LEU A 313 7.75 -2.50 16.18
N HIS A 314 8.23 -2.40 17.42
CA HIS A 314 8.62 -3.56 18.19
C HIS A 314 7.41 -4.45 18.54
N GLU A 315 6.26 -3.85 18.82
CA GLU A 315 4.99 -4.56 18.96
C GLU A 315 4.62 -5.30 17.67
N ALA A 316 4.72 -4.64 16.51
CA ALA A 316 4.50 -5.26 15.21
C ALA A 316 5.45 -6.44 14.96
N GLN A 317 6.73 -6.31 15.32
CA GLN A 317 7.73 -7.39 15.23
C GLN A 317 7.35 -8.58 16.11
N THR A 318 7.02 -8.33 17.37
CA THR A 318 6.60 -9.37 18.33
C THR A 318 5.36 -10.11 17.82
N ASN A 319 4.42 -9.37 17.25
CA ASN A 319 3.17 -9.88 16.71
C ASN A 319 3.38 -10.72 15.44
N LEU A 320 4.22 -10.25 14.51
CA LEU A 320 4.62 -11.03 13.34
C LEU A 320 5.36 -12.32 13.74
N GLN A 321 6.22 -12.27 14.75
CA GLN A 321 6.95 -13.44 15.22
C GLN A 321 6.03 -14.54 15.76
N LYS A 322 4.92 -14.21 16.44
CA LYS A 322 3.93 -15.20 16.87
C LYS A 322 3.31 -15.96 15.69
N LEU A 323 3.01 -15.24 14.61
CA LEU A 323 2.46 -15.82 13.39
C LEU A 323 3.51 -16.72 12.71
N ARG A 324 4.78 -16.30 12.68
CA ARG A 324 5.89 -17.10 12.17
C ARG A 324 6.08 -18.40 12.96
N THR A 325 6.14 -18.33 14.28
CA THR A 325 6.27 -19.51 15.14
C THR A 325 5.11 -20.48 14.97
N THR A 326 3.89 -19.98 14.75
CA THR A 326 2.73 -20.83 14.43
C THR A 326 2.94 -21.60 13.13
N TYR A 327 3.38 -20.91 12.08
CA TYR A 327 3.67 -21.52 10.78
C TYR A 327 4.75 -22.61 10.91
N GLU A 328 5.84 -22.30 11.62
CA GLU A 328 6.94 -23.24 11.88
C GLU A 328 6.47 -24.48 12.66
N ASN A 329 5.66 -24.30 13.70
CA ASN A 329 5.11 -25.38 14.52
C ASN A 329 4.24 -26.34 13.70
N ALA A 330 3.32 -25.79 12.90
CA ALA A 330 2.44 -26.58 12.05
C ALA A 330 3.24 -27.33 10.96
N LYS A 331 4.19 -26.65 10.30
CA LYS A 331 5.05 -27.28 9.29
C LYS A 331 5.92 -28.39 9.90
N PHE A 332 6.50 -28.16 11.08
CA PHE A 332 7.27 -29.17 11.80
C PHE A 332 6.42 -30.41 12.10
N ARG A 333 5.18 -30.22 12.59
CA ARG A 333 4.26 -31.34 12.87
C ARG A 333 3.97 -32.15 11.61
N LEU A 334 3.66 -31.49 10.49
CA LEU A 334 3.39 -32.14 9.20
C LEU A 334 4.60 -32.90 8.67
N ASN A 335 5.81 -32.37 8.83
CA ASN A 335 7.04 -33.02 8.37
C ASN A 335 7.49 -34.19 9.26
N SER A 336 7.22 -34.12 10.57
CA SER A 336 7.66 -35.15 11.54
C SER A 336 6.81 -36.42 11.48
N SER A 337 5.61 -36.35 10.88
CA SER A 337 4.75 -37.50 10.65
C SER A 337 5.14 -38.20 9.35
N HIS A 338 5.65 -39.44 9.43
CA HIS A 338 5.91 -40.31 8.27
C HIS A 338 4.64 -40.75 7.50
N ASN A 339 3.46 -40.26 7.87
CA ASN A 339 2.21 -40.60 7.21
C ASN A 339 2.00 -39.65 6.02
N GLN A 340 1.91 -40.23 4.82
CA GLN A 340 1.49 -39.51 3.62
C GLN A 340 0.10 -38.93 3.86
N ALA A 341 -0.04 -37.62 3.63
CA ALA A 341 -1.34 -36.98 3.58
C ALA A 341 -2.20 -37.72 2.53
N SER A 342 -3.42 -38.12 2.93
CA SER A 342 -4.38 -38.69 1.99
C SER A 342 -4.94 -37.57 1.11
N ASP A 343 -5.06 -37.81 -0.20
CA ASP A 343 -5.75 -36.93 -1.16
C ASP A 343 -7.29 -36.89 -0.96
N GLU A 344 -7.79 -37.32 0.20
CA GLU A 344 -9.22 -37.24 0.52
C GLU A 344 -9.64 -35.81 0.82
N GLU A 345 -10.81 -35.42 0.33
CA GLU A 345 -11.42 -34.12 0.55
C GLU A 345 -11.68 -33.95 2.05
N VAL A 346 -10.92 -33.07 2.70
CA VAL A 346 -11.02 -32.86 4.14
C VAL A 346 -12.30 -32.11 4.45
N ASN A 347 -13.23 -32.78 5.14
CA ASN A 347 -14.39 -32.10 5.72
C ASN A 347 -13.94 -31.24 6.92
N ALA A 348 -13.88 -29.92 6.73
CA ALA A 348 -13.24 -28.99 7.66
C ALA A 348 -14.19 -27.85 8.11
N PRO A 349 -15.31 -28.16 8.80
CA PRO A 349 -16.31 -27.15 9.19
C PRO A 349 -15.73 -26.04 10.09
N VAL A 350 -14.68 -26.36 10.86
CA VAL A 350 -13.95 -25.37 11.66
C VAL A 350 -13.24 -24.32 10.80
N LEU A 351 -12.68 -24.72 9.65
CA LEU A 351 -12.00 -23.80 8.74
C LEU A 351 -13.01 -22.94 7.98
N GLU A 352 -14.17 -23.50 7.62
CA GLU A 352 -15.28 -22.76 7.03
C GLU A 352 -15.77 -21.64 7.97
N GLU A 353 -15.92 -21.91 9.27
CA GLU A 353 -16.30 -20.88 10.26
C GLU A 353 -15.29 -19.74 10.33
N PHE A 354 -13.98 -20.06 10.35
CA PHE A 354 -12.95 -19.02 10.30
C PHE A 354 -13.02 -18.22 9.01
N GLU A 355 -13.26 -18.87 7.87
CA GLU A 355 -13.33 -18.21 6.56
C GLU A 355 -14.53 -17.28 6.44
N GLU A 356 -15.71 -17.70 6.90
CA GLU A 356 -16.89 -16.84 6.95
C GLU A 356 -16.64 -15.59 7.80
N ARG A 357 -15.98 -15.74 8.96
CA ARG A 357 -15.63 -14.63 9.84
C ARG A 357 -14.58 -13.72 9.23
N PHE A 358 -13.50 -14.27 8.65
CA PHE A 358 -12.47 -13.48 7.97
C PHE A 358 -13.07 -12.68 6.81
N ILE A 359 -13.90 -13.32 5.98
CA ILE A 359 -14.60 -12.67 4.89
C ILE A 359 -15.52 -11.58 5.43
N LYS A 360 -16.29 -11.82 6.48
CA LYS A 360 -17.18 -10.83 7.09
C LYS A 360 -16.43 -9.58 7.54
N GLU A 361 -15.31 -9.74 8.24
CA GLU A 361 -14.53 -8.60 8.74
C GLU A 361 -13.87 -7.82 7.59
N MET A 362 -13.27 -8.51 6.63
CA MET A 362 -12.64 -7.85 5.47
C MET A 362 -13.66 -7.28 4.48
N ASP A 363 -14.88 -7.84 4.39
CA ASP A 363 -16.01 -7.29 3.65
C ASP A 363 -16.48 -5.95 4.21
N ASP A 364 -16.22 -5.68 5.50
CA ASP A 364 -16.62 -4.44 6.15
C ASP A 364 -15.58 -3.32 5.95
N ASP A 365 -15.40 -2.87 4.70
CA ASP A 365 -14.46 -1.81 4.33
C ASP A 365 -13.01 -2.18 4.66
N PHE A 366 -12.61 -3.37 4.20
CA PHE A 366 -11.25 -3.91 4.29
C PHE A 366 -10.67 -3.80 5.71
N ASN A 367 -11.47 -4.17 6.72
CA ASN A 367 -11.11 -3.96 8.12
C ASN A 367 -9.96 -4.89 8.53
N ALA A 368 -8.74 -4.47 8.19
CA ALA A 368 -7.52 -5.23 8.35
C ALA A 368 -7.22 -5.58 9.81
N ALA A 369 -7.59 -4.69 10.75
CA ALA A 369 -7.41 -4.92 12.18
C ALA A 369 -8.28 -6.06 12.71
N ASN A 370 -9.52 -6.16 12.23
CA ASN A 370 -10.39 -7.28 12.58
C ASN A 370 -10.03 -8.54 11.78
N GLY A 371 -9.69 -8.40 10.49
CA GLY A 371 -9.24 -9.51 9.66
C GLY A 371 -8.01 -10.21 10.23
N ILE A 372 -6.98 -9.47 10.64
CA ILE A 372 -5.79 -10.06 11.28
C ILE A 372 -6.11 -10.70 12.64
N THR A 373 -7.15 -10.22 13.35
CA THR A 373 -7.60 -10.87 14.59
C THR A 373 -8.10 -12.29 14.31
N VAL A 374 -8.85 -12.50 13.23
CA VAL A 374 -9.27 -13.86 12.81
C VAL A 374 -8.07 -14.73 12.42
N VAL A 375 -7.05 -14.14 11.78
CA VAL A 375 -5.78 -14.84 11.48
C VAL A 375 -5.08 -15.30 12.76
N TYR A 376 -5.06 -14.50 13.83
CA TYR A 376 -4.52 -14.91 15.13
C TYR A 376 -5.31 -16.03 15.80
N GLU A 377 -6.63 -16.03 15.63
CA GLU A 377 -7.46 -17.10 16.16
C GLU A 377 -7.23 -18.42 15.42
N LEU A 378 -7.11 -18.38 14.08
CA LEU A 378 -6.67 -19.53 13.30
C LEU A 378 -5.26 -19.98 13.72
N ALA A 379 -4.36 -19.03 14.00
CA ALA A 379 -3.02 -19.36 14.49
C ALA A 379 -3.05 -20.09 15.83
N LYS A 380 -3.92 -19.66 16.75
CA LYS A 380 -4.12 -20.35 18.03
C LYS A 380 -4.65 -21.76 17.82
N TRP A 381 -5.62 -21.94 16.92
CA TRP A 381 -6.14 -23.26 16.58
C TRP A 381 -5.06 -24.16 15.98
N LEU A 382 -4.23 -23.63 15.07
CA LEU A 382 -3.10 -24.36 14.46
C LEU A 382 -2.08 -24.82 15.49
N ASN A 383 -1.72 -24.00 16.47
CA ASN A 383 -0.79 -24.41 17.52
C ASN A 383 -1.36 -25.56 18.36
N LEU A 384 -2.63 -25.49 18.76
CA LEU A 384 -3.30 -26.56 19.51
C LEU A 384 -3.35 -27.87 18.69
N ALA A 385 -3.75 -27.77 17.43
CA ALA A 385 -3.79 -28.91 16.52
C ALA A 385 -2.37 -29.50 16.28
N SER A 386 -1.34 -28.66 16.26
CA SER A 386 0.05 -29.12 16.08
C SER A 386 0.59 -29.89 17.29
N GLU A 387 0.08 -29.64 18.48
CA GLU A 387 0.47 -30.31 19.73
C GLU A 387 -0.34 -31.58 20.00
N ASP A 388 -1.58 -31.65 19.52
CA ASP A 388 -2.45 -32.81 19.71
C ASP A 388 -1.96 -34.02 18.87
N PRO A 389 -1.58 -35.15 19.52
CA PRO A 389 -1.13 -36.35 18.84
C PRO A 389 -2.18 -36.96 17.89
N GLU A 390 -3.46 -36.75 18.17
CA GLU A 390 -4.60 -37.33 17.45
C GLU A 390 -5.14 -36.43 16.34
N THR A 391 -4.53 -35.24 16.15
CA THR A 391 -4.91 -34.32 15.07
C THR A 391 -4.81 -34.98 13.70
N ASP A 392 -5.87 -34.83 12.91
CA ASP A 392 -5.86 -35.14 11.49
C ASP A 392 -4.88 -34.20 10.75
N LEU A 393 -3.83 -34.80 10.18
CA LEU A 393 -2.78 -34.10 9.47
C LEU A 393 -3.28 -33.43 8.18
N ALA A 394 -4.29 -33.99 7.52
CA ALA A 394 -4.88 -33.39 6.33
C ALA A 394 -5.63 -32.10 6.70
N LEU A 395 -6.35 -32.10 7.82
CA LEU A 395 -6.99 -30.91 8.39
C LEU A 395 -5.97 -29.87 8.85
N LEU A 396 -4.87 -30.29 9.47
CA LEU A 396 -3.78 -29.38 9.84
C LEU A 396 -3.14 -28.73 8.61
N ALA A 397 -2.88 -29.51 7.55
CA ALA A 397 -2.33 -29.02 6.29
C ALA A 397 -3.27 -28.02 5.61
N ALA A 398 -4.58 -28.31 5.55
CA ALA A 398 -5.58 -27.40 5.02
C ALA A 398 -5.64 -26.09 5.82
N GLY A 399 -5.59 -26.16 7.16
CA GLY A 399 -5.55 -25.00 8.03
C GLY A 399 -4.29 -24.14 7.83
N LEU A 400 -3.12 -24.78 7.68
CA LEU A 400 -1.87 -24.09 7.41
C LEU A 400 -1.90 -23.40 6.04
N ALA A 401 -2.43 -24.07 5.01
CA ALA A 401 -2.61 -23.49 3.70
C ALA A 401 -3.52 -22.25 3.73
N LYS A 402 -4.66 -22.33 4.44
CA LYS A 402 -5.58 -21.19 4.63
C LYS A 402 -4.93 -20.04 5.40
N PHE A 403 -4.17 -20.36 6.45
CA PHE A 403 -3.41 -19.39 7.22
C PHE A 403 -2.38 -18.64 6.35
N SER A 404 -1.60 -19.38 5.56
CA SER A 404 -0.64 -18.80 4.61
C SER A 404 -1.34 -17.96 3.54
N GLU A 405 -2.45 -18.44 2.97
CA GLU A 405 -3.27 -17.70 2.00
C GLU A 405 -3.69 -16.34 2.56
N TRP A 406 -4.27 -16.29 3.76
CA TRP A 406 -4.70 -15.02 4.36
C TRP A 406 -3.56 -14.09 4.71
N LEU A 407 -2.42 -14.60 5.17
CA LEU A 407 -1.23 -13.78 5.39
C LEU A 407 -0.76 -13.09 4.11
N THR A 408 -0.90 -13.75 2.95
CA THR A 408 -0.53 -13.12 1.67
C THR A 408 -1.39 -11.91 1.33
N ILE A 409 -2.62 -11.80 1.86
CA ILE A 409 -3.48 -10.61 1.68
C ILE A 409 -2.84 -9.40 2.36
N PHE A 410 -2.22 -9.61 3.52
CA PHE A 410 -1.46 -8.58 4.23
C PHE A 410 -0.02 -8.42 3.70
N GLY A 411 0.33 -9.10 2.60
CA GLY A 411 1.67 -9.07 2.01
C GLY A 411 2.73 -9.81 2.85
N ILE A 412 2.30 -10.68 3.75
CA ILE A 412 3.18 -11.47 4.61
C ILE A 412 3.35 -12.86 4.04
N TYR A 413 4.56 -13.39 4.09
CA TYR A 413 4.86 -14.75 3.70
C TYR A 413 5.95 -15.31 4.61
N PHE A 414 5.83 -16.60 4.92
CA PHE A 414 6.85 -17.33 5.63
C PHE A 414 7.42 -18.36 4.68
N VAL A 415 8.69 -18.19 4.35
CA VAL A 415 9.46 -19.25 3.71
C VAL A 415 9.93 -20.13 4.87
N SER A 416 9.78 -21.46 4.77
CA SER A 416 10.62 -22.25 5.68
C SER A 416 12.03 -22.07 5.18
N GLU A 417 12.98 -21.87 6.09
CA GLU A 417 14.39 -22.04 5.78
C GLU A 417 14.60 -23.50 5.35
N GLU A 418 14.32 -23.81 4.08
CA GLU A 418 14.49 -25.13 3.46
C GLU A 418 15.95 -25.34 3.05
N LEU A 419 16.83 -24.38 3.37
CA LEU A 419 18.26 -24.45 3.11
C LEU A 419 19.01 -23.77 4.27
N LEU A 420 19.94 -24.54 4.87
CA LEU A 420 21.15 -24.17 5.66
C LEU A 420 21.13 -24.67 7.12
N ASP A 421 22.13 -25.39 7.65
CA ASP A 421 23.41 -25.92 7.16
C ASP A 421 23.44 -27.42 7.52
N GLU A 422 23.98 -28.31 6.67
CA GLU A 422 24.15 -29.75 7.02
C GLU A 422 24.83 -29.92 8.38
N GLU A 423 25.70 -28.98 8.78
CA GLU A 423 26.36 -28.93 10.09
C GLU A 423 25.38 -28.73 11.26
N ILE A 424 24.37 -27.86 11.12
CA ILE A 424 23.34 -27.64 12.16
C ILE A 424 22.47 -28.88 12.31
N GLU A 425 22.02 -29.47 11.20
CA GLU A 425 21.27 -30.74 11.25
C GLU A 425 22.10 -31.87 11.84
N GLN A 426 23.40 -31.95 11.51
CA GLN A 426 24.30 -32.93 12.10
C GLN A 426 24.44 -32.72 13.61
N LEU A 427 24.63 -31.48 14.08
CA LEU A 427 24.69 -31.16 15.51
C LEU A 427 23.38 -31.52 16.23
N ILE A 428 22.21 -31.20 15.64
CA ILE A 428 20.91 -31.56 16.21
C ILE A 428 20.76 -33.08 16.29
N ASN A 429 21.10 -33.81 15.22
CA ASN A 429 21.05 -35.27 15.20
C ASN A 429 22.02 -35.90 16.20
N GLU A 430 23.23 -35.35 16.32
CA GLU A 430 24.23 -35.77 17.31
C GLU A 430 23.72 -35.53 18.73
N ARG A 431 23.08 -34.39 18.99
CA ARG A 431 22.45 -34.10 20.28
C ARG A 431 21.30 -35.08 20.58
N ILE A 432 20.44 -35.37 19.61
CA ILE A 432 19.36 -36.35 19.77
C ILE A 432 19.94 -37.73 20.11
N ALA A 433 21.01 -38.14 19.43
CA ALA A 433 21.73 -39.38 19.71
C ALA A 433 22.35 -39.38 21.12
N ALA A 434 23.00 -38.28 21.52
CA ALA A 434 23.59 -38.11 22.85
C ALA A 434 22.53 -38.21 23.95
N ARG A 435 21.38 -37.55 23.80
CA ARG A 435 20.25 -37.66 24.74
C ARG A 435 19.71 -39.09 24.82
N LYS A 436 19.57 -39.78 23.68
CA LYS A 436 19.13 -41.19 23.64
C LYS A 436 20.14 -42.11 24.33
N ALA A 437 21.43 -41.82 24.21
CA ALA A 437 22.52 -42.52 24.89
C ALA A 437 22.72 -42.11 26.36
N LYS A 438 21.93 -41.14 26.87
CA LYS A 438 22.07 -40.53 28.21
C LYS A 438 23.40 -39.79 28.42
N ASP A 439 24.05 -39.34 27.36
CA ASP A 439 25.19 -38.43 27.41
C ASP A 439 24.70 -36.97 27.47
N PHE A 440 24.32 -36.55 28.69
CA PHE A 440 23.80 -35.21 28.92
C PHE A 440 24.88 -34.13 28.76
N ALA A 441 26.15 -34.46 29.03
CA ALA A 441 27.26 -33.52 28.88
C ALA A 441 27.46 -33.12 27.42
N ARG A 442 27.49 -34.10 26.50
CA ARG A 442 27.55 -33.81 25.05
C ARG A 442 26.29 -33.11 24.55
N SER A 443 25.11 -33.50 25.04
CA SER A 443 23.85 -32.85 24.68
C SER A 443 23.80 -31.37 25.08
N ASP A 444 24.31 -31.02 26.27
CA ASP A 444 24.35 -29.64 26.75
C ASP A 444 25.41 -28.84 26.00
N GLN A 445 26.58 -29.42 25.72
CA GLN A 445 27.61 -28.78 24.90
C GLN A 445 27.07 -28.38 23.52
N ILE A 446 26.40 -29.30 22.82
CA ILE A 446 25.83 -29.01 21.50
C ILE A 446 24.71 -27.95 21.58
N ARG A 447 23.90 -27.96 22.65
CA ARG A 447 22.87 -26.91 22.84
C ARG A 447 23.53 -25.54 22.98
N ASP A 448 24.62 -25.45 23.73
CA ASP A 448 25.29 -24.18 23.98
C ASP A 448 26.05 -23.70 22.71
N GLU A 449 26.68 -24.61 21.94
CA GLU A 449 27.27 -24.34 20.63
C GLU A 449 26.23 -23.80 19.62
N LEU A 450 25.04 -24.41 19.59
CA LEU A 450 23.94 -23.94 18.75
C LEU A 450 23.43 -22.58 19.23
N LYS A 451 23.32 -22.37 20.54
CA LYS A 451 22.88 -21.08 21.11
C LYS A 451 23.85 -19.94 20.78
N GLU A 452 25.16 -20.19 20.77
CA GLU A 452 26.16 -19.20 20.34
C GLU A 452 26.02 -18.80 18.86
N GLN A 453 25.51 -19.71 18.03
CA GLN A 453 25.15 -19.44 16.63
C GLN A 453 23.77 -18.79 16.48
N GLY A 454 23.16 -18.37 17.59
CA GLY A 454 21.81 -17.80 17.62
C GLY A 454 20.71 -18.85 17.49
N ILE A 455 20.99 -20.15 17.63
CA ILE A 455 20.01 -21.23 17.48
C ILE A 455 19.51 -21.68 18.86
N ILE A 456 18.24 -21.43 19.14
CA ILE A 456 17.55 -21.89 20.35
C ILE A 456 16.87 -23.22 20.05
N LEU A 457 17.18 -24.24 20.86
CA LEU A 457 16.51 -25.54 20.80
C LEU A 457 15.33 -25.61 21.77
N GLU A 458 14.23 -26.23 21.33
CA GLU A 458 13.03 -26.51 22.13
C GLU A 458 12.68 -28.00 22.02
N ASP A 459 12.77 -28.75 23.13
CA ASP A 459 12.42 -30.17 23.14
C ASP A 459 10.91 -30.35 23.34
N THR A 460 10.24 -31.02 22.38
CA THR A 460 8.80 -31.32 22.44
C THR A 460 8.55 -32.84 22.42
N PRO A 461 7.38 -33.34 22.87
CA PRO A 461 7.01 -34.75 22.75
C PRO A 461 7.07 -35.29 21.31
N GLN A 462 6.92 -34.40 20.31
CA GLN A 462 6.94 -34.72 18.88
C GLN A 462 8.35 -34.66 18.27
N GLY A 463 9.37 -34.21 19.02
CA GLY A 463 10.75 -34.07 18.57
C GLY A 463 11.41 -32.77 19.06
N THR A 464 12.72 -32.63 18.83
CA THR A 464 13.44 -31.37 19.10
C THR A 464 13.17 -30.38 17.96
N ARG A 465 12.66 -29.20 18.31
CA ARG A 465 12.51 -28.04 17.44
C ARG A 465 13.67 -27.08 17.66
N TRP A 466 13.88 -26.17 16.72
CA TRP A 466 14.83 -25.08 16.89
C TRP A 466 14.36 -23.81 16.20
N ARG A 467 14.86 -22.66 16.63
CA ARG A 467 14.62 -21.35 16.02
C ARG A 467 15.88 -20.51 16.06
N ARG A 468 16.06 -19.59 15.10
CA ARG A 468 17.16 -18.62 15.09
C ARG A 468 16.72 -17.33 15.80
N GLU A 469 17.50 -16.83 16.74
CA GLU A 469 17.37 -15.46 17.26
C GLU A 469 17.75 -14.49 16.13
N ALA A 470 16.84 -13.57 15.83
CA ALA A 470 17.00 -12.55 14.78
C ALA A 470 17.91 -11.40 15.22
#